data_AF-A0A7S1SBK6-F1
#
_entry.id   AF-A0A7S1SBK6-F1
#
_cell.length_a   1.000
_cell.length_b   1.000
_cell.length_c   1.000
_cell.angle_alpha   90.00
_cell.angle_beta   90.00
_cell.angle_gamma   90.00
#
_symmetry.space_group_name_H-M   'P 1'
#
loop_
_entity.id
_entity.type
_entity.pdbx_description
1 polymer ?
#
loop_
_entity_poly.entity_id
_entity_poly.type
_entity_poly.pdbx_seq_one_letter_code
_entity_poly.pdbx_strand_id
1 'polypeptide(L)'
;MAGGTFVSGESATLKDMPAGSGLNGLSATLVKTIGKDRWVVDIEGQEKTRIVTTANLEASGSAPTASAQAYYIVGTWDEWEPHVMTFSKEDNSFSYEVQLGVAGAESFKLLLCGDWDRCVYPDRR
;
A
#
# COMPACT_ATOMS: atom_id res chain seq x y z
N MET A 1 18.05 -17.29 -11.62
CA MET A 1 17.76 -17.19 -10.17
C MET A 1 17.00 -15.89 -9.96
N ALA A 2 15.68 -15.91 -10.12
CA ALA A 2 14.85 -14.71 -10.04
C ALA A 2 14.51 -14.44 -8.57
N GLY A 3 15.38 -13.70 -7.88
CA GLY A 3 15.08 -13.16 -6.56
C GLY A 3 14.30 -11.87 -6.71
N GLY A 4 12.97 -11.97 -6.76
CA GLY A 4 12.11 -10.79 -6.61
C GLY A 4 12.38 -10.18 -5.24
N THR A 5 12.69 -8.89 -5.20
CA THR A 5 12.84 -8.15 -3.93
C THR A 5 11.44 -7.78 -3.47
N PHE A 6 10.81 -8.68 -2.71
CA PHE A 6 9.50 -8.45 -2.14
C PHE A 6 9.57 -7.38 -1.04
N VAL A 7 8.57 -6.49 -0.99
CA VAL A 7 8.42 -5.48 0.08
C VAL A 7 7.15 -5.71 0.89
N SER A 8 7.14 -5.27 2.15
CA SER A 8 5.92 -5.26 2.96
C SER A 8 4.88 -4.34 2.31
N GLY A 9 3.64 -4.81 2.19
CA GLY A 9 2.53 -4.13 1.52
C GLY A 9 2.33 -4.55 0.06
N GLU A 10 3.25 -5.33 -0.51
CA GLU A 10 3.12 -5.83 -1.88
C GLU A 10 2.17 -7.04 -1.95
N SER A 11 1.38 -7.11 -3.03
CA SER A 11 0.50 -8.23 -3.33
C SER A 11 1.28 -9.31 -4.10
N ALA A 12 1.24 -10.54 -3.62
CA ALA A 12 1.87 -11.68 -4.25
C ALA A 12 0.88 -12.84 -4.40
N THR A 13 1.04 -13.63 -5.45
CA THR A 13 0.25 -14.83 -5.68
C THR A 13 0.98 -16.03 -5.07
N LEU A 14 0.23 -16.87 -4.37
CA LEU A 14 0.77 -18.10 -3.79
C LEU A 14 0.90 -19.18 -4.85
N LYS A 15 2.08 -19.80 -4.94
CA LYS A 15 2.37 -20.95 -5.80
C LYS A 15 3.10 -22.07 -5.05
N ASP A 16 3.11 -23.25 -5.67
CA ASP A 16 3.83 -24.43 -5.19
C ASP A 16 3.47 -24.83 -3.74
N MET A 17 2.26 -24.50 -3.28
CA MET A 17 1.75 -24.91 -1.97
C MET A 17 1.32 -26.39 -2.00
N PRO A 18 1.38 -27.10 -0.85
CA PRO A 18 1.06 -28.52 -0.78
C PRO A 18 -0.31 -28.83 -1.37
N ALA A 19 -0.38 -29.90 -2.19
CA ALA A 19 -1.62 -30.38 -2.80
C ALA A 19 -2.67 -30.64 -1.71
N GLY A 20 -3.85 -30.04 -1.86
CA GLY A 20 -4.93 -30.06 -0.87
C GLY A 20 -5.08 -28.79 -0.01
N SER A 21 -4.15 -27.84 -0.11
CA SER A 21 -4.26 -26.57 0.65
C SER A 21 -5.29 -25.61 0.05
N GLY A 22 -5.62 -25.74 -1.24
CA GLY A 22 -6.51 -24.80 -1.96
C GLY A 22 -5.96 -23.37 -2.11
N LEU A 23 -4.68 -23.16 -1.78
CA LEU A 23 -4.08 -21.82 -1.74
C LEU A 23 -3.37 -21.40 -3.02
N ASN A 24 -3.09 -22.34 -3.92
CA ASN A 24 -2.40 -22.04 -5.17
C ASN A 24 -3.28 -21.14 -6.05
N GLY A 25 -2.74 -20.01 -6.48
CA GLY A 25 -3.45 -19.00 -7.26
C GLY A 25 -4.18 -17.95 -6.42
N LEU A 26 -4.13 -18.01 -5.08
CA LEU A 26 -4.70 -16.96 -4.23
C LEU A 26 -3.75 -15.76 -4.12
N SER A 27 -4.33 -14.57 -4.11
CA SER A 27 -3.64 -13.32 -3.82
C SER A 27 -3.46 -13.16 -2.31
N ALA A 28 -2.27 -12.73 -1.92
CA ALA A 28 -1.91 -12.48 -0.54
C ALA A 28 -1.07 -11.21 -0.42
N THR A 29 -1.33 -10.42 0.61
CA THR A 29 -0.57 -9.20 0.92
C THR A 29 0.58 -9.53 1.85
N LEU A 30 1.79 -9.09 1.49
CA LEU A 30 2.99 -9.28 2.29
C LEU A 30 2.95 -8.38 3.53
N VAL A 31 2.81 -8.95 4.72
CA VAL A 31 2.73 -8.17 5.97
C VAL A 31 4.13 -7.83 6.48
N LYS A 32 4.96 -8.85 6.70
CA LYS A 32 6.32 -8.69 7.22
C LYS A 32 7.18 -9.92 6.96
N THR A 33 8.50 -9.71 6.90
CA THR A 33 9.45 -10.82 6.91
C THR A 33 9.74 -11.29 8.34
N ILE A 34 9.91 -12.60 8.52
CA ILE A 34 10.30 -13.24 9.79
C ILE A 34 11.61 -14.04 9.67
N GLY A 35 12.36 -13.82 8.60
CA GLY A 35 13.66 -14.45 8.36
C GLY A 35 14.19 -14.11 6.97
N LYS A 36 15.31 -14.71 6.56
CA LYS A 36 15.84 -14.48 5.20
C LYS A 36 14.81 -14.92 4.13
N ASP A 37 14.27 -16.12 4.34
CA ASP A 37 13.38 -16.89 3.44
C ASP A 37 11.86 -16.69 3.56
N ARG A 38 11.37 -16.04 4.61
CA ARG A 38 10.01 -16.29 5.13
C ARG A 38 9.21 -15.02 5.33
N TRP A 39 8.01 -15.02 4.79
CA TRP A 39 7.06 -13.90 4.83
C TRP A 39 5.78 -14.30 5.54
N VAL A 40 5.30 -13.42 6.40
CA VAL A 40 3.92 -13.42 6.88
C VAL A 40 3.08 -12.75 5.81
N VAL A 41 2.10 -13.47 5.30
CA VAL A 41 1.15 -13.00 4.30
C VAL A 41 -0.26 -13.03 4.84
N ASP A 42 -1.05 -12.05 4.45
CA ASP A 42 -2.48 -12.00 4.67
C ASP A 42 -3.19 -12.43 3.39
N ILE A 43 -3.98 -13.50 3.45
CA ILE A 43 -4.60 -14.10 2.26
C ILE A 43 -6.04 -13.63 2.19
N GLU A 44 -6.44 -13.07 1.04
CA GLU A 44 -7.80 -12.58 0.85
C GLU A 44 -8.82 -13.72 1.02
N GLY A 45 -9.74 -13.58 1.98
CA GLY A 45 -10.74 -14.60 2.32
C GLY A 45 -10.30 -15.63 3.38
N GLN A 46 -9.17 -15.44 4.05
CA GLN A 46 -8.78 -16.21 5.24
C GLN A 46 -8.79 -15.30 6.47
N GLU A 47 -9.29 -15.80 7.62
CA GLU A 47 -9.24 -15.05 8.89
C GLU A 47 -7.84 -15.05 9.53
N LYS A 48 -6.90 -15.83 9.00
CA LYS A 48 -5.59 -16.04 9.60
C LYS A 48 -4.48 -15.77 8.59
N THR A 49 -3.52 -14.97 9.02
CA THR A 49 -2.24 -14.82 8.32
C THR A 49 -1.49 -16.14 8.26
N ARG A 50 -0.72 -16.33 7.18
CA ARG A 50 0.10 -17.53 6.97
C ARG A 50 1.55 -17.15 6.78
N ILE A 51 2.43 -18.08 7.11
CA ILE A 51 3.85 -17.97 6.84
C ILE A 51 4.15 -18.77 5.58
N VAL A 52 4.73 -18.11 4.59
CA VAL A 52 5.13 -18.70 3.31
C VAL A 52 6.58 -18.35 3.00
N THR A 53 7.22 -19.12 2.12
CA THR A 53 8.58 -18.83 1.70
C THR A 53 8.59 -17.98 0.43
N THR A 54 9.67 -17.24 0.18
CA THR A 54 9.86 -16.48 -1.07
C THR A 54 9.73 -17.37 -2.32
N ALA A 55 10.06 -18.66 -2.23
CA ALA A 55 9.88 -19.60 -3.32
C ALA A 55 8.40 -19.90 -3.64
N ASN A 56 7.53 -19.78 -2.63
CA ASN A 56 6.08 -19.94 -2.78
C ASN A 56 5.36 -18.64 -3.17
N LEU A 57 6.11 -17.55 -3.32
CA LEU A 57 5.59 -16.26 -3.71
C LEU A 57 5.94 -16.01 -5.16
N GLU A 58 4.93 -15.83 -5.98
CA GLU A 58 5.08 -15.23 -7.28
C GLU A 58 4.65 -13.77 -7.14
N ALA A 59 5.54 -12.84 -7.51
CA ALA A 59 5.13 -11.46 -7.68
C ALA A 59 4.05 -11.46 -8.76
N SER A 60 2.79 -11.37 -8.34
CA SER A 60 1.74 -11.02 -9.27
C SER A 60 2.14 -9.63 -9.75
N GLY A 61 2.26 -9.44 -11.06
CA GLY A 61 2.58 -8.15 -11.69
C GLY A 61 1.45 -7.14 -11.50
N SER A 62 1.08 -6.92 -10.25
CA SER A 62 0.15 -5.97 -9.72
C SER A 62 0.92 -5.31 -8.61
N ALA A 63 1.46 -4.14 -8.91
CA ALA A 63 1.62 -3.06 -7.94
C ALA A 63 0.50 -3.10 -6.88
N PRO A 64 0.73 -2.59 -5.65
CA PRO A 64 -0.28 -2.55 -4.58
C PRO A 64 -1.64 -2.29 -5.19
N THR A 65 -2.53 -3.28 -5.03
CA THR A 65 -3.77 -3.41 -5.79
C THR A 65 -4.40 -2.04 -5.97
N ALA A 66 -4.52 -1.61 -7.23
CA ALA A 66 -5.16 -0.36 -7.61
C ALA A 66 -6.67 -0.41 -7.34
N SER A 67 -7.08 -0.54 -6.07
CA SER A 67 -8.48 -0.51 -5.64
C SER A 67 -8.89 0.80 -4.97
N ALA A 68 -7.95 1.72 -4.76
CA ALA A 68 -8.18 3.16 -4.77
C ALA A 68 -6.82 3.83 -5.02
N GLN A 69 -6.74 4.80 -5.92
CA GLN A 69 -5.61 5.72 -5.90
C GLN A 69 -5.61 6.38 -4.52
N ALA A 70 -4.75 5.93 -3.61
CA ALA A 70 -4.61 6.52 -2.30
C ALA A 70 -3.89 7.86 -2.48
N TYR A 71 -4.63 8.94 -2.23
CA TYR A 71 -4.06 10.28 -2.18
C TYR A 71 -3.48 10.50 -0.79
N TYR A 72 -2.27 11.03 -0.76
CA TYR A 72 -1.59 11.43 0.46
C TYR A 72 -1.43 12.94 0.46
N ILE A 73 -1.44 13.52 1.64
CA ILE A 73 -1.11 14.92 1.85
C ILE A 73 0.16 15.01 2.69
N VAL A 74 1.03 15.94 2.31
CA VAL A 74 2.23 16.32 3.04
C VAL A 74 2.23 17.83 3.20
N GLY A 75 2.80 18.36 4.27
CA GLY A 75 2.95 19.79 4.39
C GLY A 75 3.87 20.25 5.50
N THR A 76 3.95 21.55 5.67
CA THR A 76 4.89 22.16 6.63
C THR A 76 4.50 21.99 8.09
N TRP A 77 3.25 21.57 8.39
CA TRP A 77 2.73 21.40 9.75
C TRP A 77 3.36 20.23 10.52
N ASP A 78 3.94 19.26 9.83
CA ASP A 78 4.53 18.03 10.40
C ASP A 78 5.85 17.63 9.72
N GLU A 79 6.60 18.62 9.25
CA GLU A 79 7.89 18.39 8.59
C GLU A 79 7.78 17.52 7.32
N TRP A 80 6.66 17.64 6.60
CA TRP A 80 6.36 16.95 5.35
C TRP A 80 6.14 15.44 5.50
N GLU A 81 5.59 15.00 6.62
CA GLU A 81 5.24 13.59 6.83
C GLU A 81 4.03 13.19 5.95
N PRO A 82 4.06 12.06 5.22
CA PRO A 82 2.94 11.63 4.38
C PRO A 82 1.75 11.08 5.17
N HIS A 83 0.57 11.67 5.00
CA HIS A 83 -0.68 11.21 5.59
C HIS A 83 -1.69 10.76 4.54
N VAL A 84 -2.34 9.61 4.76
CA VAL A 84 -3.40 9.10 3.88
C VAL A 84 -4.64 9.99 4.01
N MET A 85 -5.21 10.40 2.87
CA MET A 85 -6.48 11.12 2.83
C MET A 85 -7.67 10.15 2.83
N THR A 86 -8.77 10.56 3.46
CA THR A 86 -10.00 9.78 3.52
C THR A 86 -10.91 10.12 2.34
N PHE A 87 -11.42 9.11 1.63
CA PHE A 87 -12.41 9.31 0.57
C PHE A 87 -13.83 9.38 1.15
N SER A 88 -14.51 10.52 0.96
CA SER A 88 -15.94 10.67 1.21
C SER A 88 -16.72 10.32 -0.05
N LYS A 89 -17.56 9.27 0.02
CA LYS A 89 -18.47 8.91 -1.08
C LYS A 89 -19.58 9.92 -1.29
N GLU A 90 -20.00 10.59 -0.22
CA GLU A 90 -21.10 11.56 -0.24
C GLU A 90 -20.71 12.81 -1.04
N ASP A 91 -19.49 13.29 -0.82
CA ASP A 91 -18.95 14.50 -1.47
C ASP A 91 -18.12 14.18 -2.71
N ASN A 92 -17.90 12.89 -2.99
CA ASN A 92 -16.99 12.39 -4.02
C ASN A 92 -15.62 13.10 -3.97
N SER A 93 -15.05 13.22 -2.76
CA SER A 93 -13.83 13.99 -2.51
C SER A 93 -12.91 13.32 -1.50
N PHE A 94 -11.64 13.72 -1.51
CA PHE A 94 -10.64 13.30 -0.52
C PHE A 94 -10.44 14.42 0.51
N SER A 95 -10.44 14.07 1.80
CA SER A 95 -10.27 15.03 2.89
C SER A 95 -9.22 14.60 3.91
N TYR A 96 -8.60 15.60 4.52
CA TYR A 96 -7.69 15.49 5.67
C TYR A 96 -7.77 16.79 6.48
N GLU A 97 -7.90 16.69 7.80
CA GLU A 97 -8.00 17.85 8.69
C GLU A 97 -6.61 18.28 9.18
N VAL A 98 -6.26 19.56 8.97
CA VAL A 98 -5.00 20.14 9.43
C VAL A 98 -5.30 21.23 10.45
N GLN A 99 -4.63 21.18 11.59
CA GLN A 99 -4.64 22.29 12.54
C GLN A 99 -3.54 23.31 12.15
N LEU A 100 -3.95 24.51 11.73
CA LEU A 100 -3.00 25.56 11.38
C LEU A 100 -2.40 26.20 12.64
N GLY A 101 -1.09 26.47 12.58
CA GLY A 101 -0.36 27.17 13.63
C GLY A 101 -0.66 28.68 13.68
N VAL A 102 0.06 29.39 14.55
CA VAL A 102 -0.12 30.84 14.78
C VAL A 102 0.07 31.69 13.51
N ALA A 103 0.89 31.22 12.57
CA ALA A 103 1.11 31.88 11.28
C ALA A 103 -0.14 31.88 10.38
N GLY A 104 -1.09 30.97 10.64
CA GLY A 104 -2.35 30.88 9.88
C GLY A 104 -2.19 30.42 8.43
N ALA A 105 -1.00 29.94 8.04
CA ALA A 105 -0.71 29.50 6.69
C ALA A 105 0.33 28.38 6.70
N GLU A 106 0.14 27.36 5.86
CA GLU A 106 1.02 26.22 5.68
C GLU A 106 1.15 25.89 4.19
N SER A 107 2.28 25.32 3.79
CA SER A 107 2.48 24.81 2.43
C SER A 107 2.19 23.31 2.37
N PHE A 108 1.61 22.83 1.27
CA PHE A 108 1.28 21.42 1.13
C PHE A 108 1.52 20.89 -0.29
N LYS A 109 1.56 19.56 -0.42
CA LYS A 109 1.50 18.82 -1.68
C LYS A 109 0.58 17.61 -1.54
N LEU A 110 0.02 17.19 -2.66
CA LEU A 110 -0.75 15.95 -2.77
C LEU A 110 0.08 14.92 -3.53
N LEU A 111 0.29 13.75 -2.93
CA LEU A 111 1.07 12.66 -3.51
C LEU A 111 0.15 11.51 -3.92
N LEU A 112 0.45 10.90 -5.07
CA LEU A 112 -0.22 9.70 -5.53
C LEU A 112 0.51 8.47 -5.00
N CYS A 113 -0.19 7.59 -4.28
CA CYS A 113 0.40 6.40 -3.66
C CYS A 113 1.58 6.71 -2.69
N GLY A 114 1.64 7.93 -2.16
CA GLY A 114 2.70 8.38 -1.25
C GLY A 114 4.04 8.66 -1.95
N ASP A 115 4.06 8.70 -3.29
CA ASP A 115 5.27 8.89 -4.09
C ASP A 115 5.52 10.38 -4.36
N TRP A 116 6.69 10.86 -3.93
CA TRP A 116 7.15 12.25 -4.08
C TRP A 116 7.33 12.67 -5.54
N ASP A 117 7.65 11.72 -6.43
CA ASP A 117 7.81 11.99 -7.86
C ASP A 117 6.46 12.00 -8.59
N ARG A 118 5.37 11.63 -7.91
CA ARG A 118 4.01 11.56 -8.45
C ARG A 118 3.07 12.50 -7.71
N CYS A 119 3.29 13.79 -7.89
CA CYS A 119 2.46 14.83 -7.32
C CYS A 119 1.21 15.12 -8.15
N VAL A 120 0.11 15.44 -7.46
CA VAL A 120 -1.17 15.83 -8.05
C VAL A 120 -1.32 17.33 -7.90
N TYR A 121 -1.57 18.01 -9.01
CA TYR A 121 -1.75 19.45 -9.05
C TYR A 121 -3.14 19.79 -9.58
N PRO A 122 -3.79 20.83 -9.05
CA PRO A 122 -5.03 21.33 -9.64
C PRO A 122 -4.78 21.72 -11.10
N ASP A 123 -5.64 21.27 -12.01
CA ASP A 123 -5.68 21.82 -13.35
C ASP A 123 -6.30 23.23 -13.30
N ARG A 124 -5.86 24.11 -14.22
CA ARG A 124 -6.48 25.43 -14.35
C ARG A 124 -7.91 25.25 -14.87
N ARG A 125 -8.87 25.77 -14.11
CA ARG A 125 -10.23 26.02 -14.61
C ARG A 125 -10.34 27.43 -15.18
#